data_AF-A0A7K1Z5I6-F1
#
_entry.id   AF-A0A7K1Z5I6-F1
#
_cell.length_a   1.000
_cell.length_b   1.000
_cell.length_c   1.000
_cell.angle_alpha   90.00
_cell.angle_beta   90.00
_cell.angle_gamma   90.00
#
_symmetry.space_group_name_H-M   'P 1'
#
loop_
_entity.id
_entity.type
_entity.pdbx_description
1 polymer ?
#
loop_
_entity_poly.entity_id
_entity_poly.type
_entity_poly.pdbx_seq_one_letter_code
_entity_poly.pdbx_strand_id
1 'polypeptide(L)' 'MSDLQEIEAGRQADFRHGLRVKPLTDIPDVMEMTWAPDGRATFSIGSEVGSGKRHVRWRRCGTHSIIRNP' A
#
# COMPACT_ATOMS: atom_id res chain seq x y z
N MET A 1 -21.36 -8.82 5.93
CA MET A 1 -21.12 -8.14 4.64
C MET A 1 -19.64 -8.24 4.35
N SER A 2 -19.23 -8.58 3.14
CA SER A 2 -17.83 -8.93 2.84
C SER A 2 -16.95 -7.68 2.89
N ASP A 3 -15.82 -7.71 3.62
CA ASP A 3 -14.81 -6.66 3.74
C ASP A 3 -14.42 -6.01 2.39
N LEU A 4 -14.44 -6.78 1.29
CA LEU A 4 -14.14 -6.28 -0.05
C LEU A 4 -15.07 -5.13 -0.47
N GLN A 5 -16.37 -5.22 -0.19
CA GLN A 5 -17.37 -4.22 -0.59
C GLN A 5 -17.23 -2.93 0.22
N GLU A 6 -16.73 -3.00 1.46
CA GLU A 6 -16.51 -1.83 2.31
C GLU A 6 -15.22 -1.08 1.94
N ILE A 7 -14.17 -1.82 1.57
CA ILE A 7 -12.93 -1.28 1.01
C ILE A 7 -13.21 -0.60 -0.34
N GLU A 8 -13.95 -1.26 -1.24
CA GLU A 8 -14.32 -0.69 -2.56
C GLU A 8 -15.18 0.57 -2.43
N ALA A 9 -16.07 0.60 -1.45
CA ALA A 9 -16.87 1.78 -1.16
C ALA A 9 -16.10 2.90 -0.43
N GLY A 10 -14.82 2.71 -0.14
CA GLY A 10 -13.98 3.69 0.57
C GLY A 10 -14.38 3.92 2.03
N ARG A 11 -15.23 3.05 2.59
CA ARG A 11 -15.71 3.15 3.98
C ARG A 11 -14.73 2.55 4.98
N GLN A 12 -13.86 1.66 4.52
CA GLN A 12 -12.71 1.20 5.27
C GLN A 12 -11.46 1.94 4.78
N ALA A 13 -10.98 2.87 5.61
CA ALA A 13 -9.81 3.69 5.29
C ALA A 13 -8.49 2.91 5.44
N ASP A 14 -8.49 1.73 6.05
CA ASP A 14 -7.27 1.01 6.39
C ASP A 14 -6.96 -0.14 5.46
N PHE A 15 -5.68 -0.43 5.30
CA PHE A 15 -5.20 -1.58 4.56
C PHE A 15 -5.49 -2.87 5.35
N ARG A 16 -5.76 -3.97 4.63
CA ARG A 16 -5.89 -5.29 5.27
C ARG A 16 -4.62 -5.61 6.08
N HIS A 17 -4.78 -6.01 7.34
CA HIS A 17 -3.65 -6.33 8.23
C HIS A 17 -2.65 -7.34 7.62
N GLY A 18 -3.15 -8.32 6.86
CA GLY A 18 -2.31 -9.30 6.18
C GLY A 18 -1.31 -8.71 5.18
N LEU A 19 -1.58 -7.50 4.66
CA LEU A 19 -0.67 -6.79 3.76
C LEU A 19 0.53 -6.14 4.48
N ARG A 20 0.51 -6.08 5.82
CA ARG A 20 1.62 -5.56 6.65
C ARG A 20 2.14 -4.20 6.15
N VAL A 21 1.23 -3.31 5.80
CA VAL A 21 1.58 -1.98 5.28
C VAL A 21 2.20 -1.14 6.39
N LYS A 22 3.39 -0.57 6.15
CA LYS A 22 4.08 0.35 7.07
C LYS A 22 5.08 1.24 6.33
N PRO A 23 5.50 2.38 6.89
CA PRO A 23 6.56 3.22 6.30
C PRO A 23 7.89 2.46 6.19
N LEU A 24 8.68 2.75 5.16
CA LEU A 24 10.09 2.39 5.12
C LEU A 24 10.87 3.24 6.13
N THR A 25 11.79 2.60 6.86
CA THR A 25 12.56 3.26 7.91
C THR A 25 13.35 4.46 7.39
N ASP A 26 14.03 4.31 6.25
CA ASP A 26 14.91 5.35 5.69
C ASP A 26 14.18 6.39 4.83
N ILE A 27 12.95 6.06 4.37
CA ILE A 27 12.15 6.92 3.50
C ILE A 27 10.69 6.91 4.00
N PRO A 28 10.36 7.68 5.05
CA PRO A 28 9.05 7.61 5.71
C PRO A 28 7.84 7.90 4.80
N ASP A 29 8.03 8.67 3.72
CA ASP A 29 6.98 8.96 2.73
C ASP A 29 6.69 7.80 1.77
N VAL A 30 7.48 6.73 1.85
CA VAL A 30 7.29 5.50 1.08
C VAL A 30 6.85 4.40 2.02
N MET A 31 5.74 3.77 1.69
CA MET A 31 5.21 2.60 2.37
C MET A 31 5.73 1.33 1.72
N GLU A 32 5.99 0.29 2.52
CA GLU A 32 6.14 -1.08 2.07
C GLU A 32 4.89 -1.91 2.37
N MET A 33 4.65 -2.96 1.58
CA MET A 33 3.64 -4.00 1.84
C MET A 33 4.15 -5.40 1.47
N THR A 34 3.54 -6.43 2.08
CA THR A 34 3.72 -7.84 1.76
C THR A 34 2.45 -8.41 1.14
N TRP A 35 2.49 -8.89 -0.10
CA TRP A 35 1.31 -9.44 -0.80
C TRP A 35 1.40 -10.94 -1.09
N ALA A 36 2.57 -11.55 -0.90
CA ALA A 36 2.83 -12.99 -0.99
C ALA A 36 4.01 -13.35 -0.07
N PRO A 37 4.36 -14.64 0.15
CA PRO A 37 5.47 -15.01 1.04
C PRO A 37 6.77 -14.22 0.79
N ASP A 38 7.20 -14.12 -0.46
CA ASP A 38 8.32 -13.26 -0.88
C ASP A 38 7.85 -12.02 -1.68
N GLY A 39 6.54 -11.81 -1.85
CA GLY A 39 6.01 -10.66 -2.57
C GLY A 39 6.11 -9.38 -1.76
N ARG A 40 6.72 -8.34 -2.34
CA ARG A 40 6.79 -6.98 -1.79
C ARG A 40 6.30 -5.95 -2.81
N ALA A 41 5.81 -4.83 -2.31
CA ALA A 41 5.60 -3.64 -3.11
C ALA A 41 5.88 -2.37 -2.29
N THR A 42 6.35 -1.32 -2.97
CA THR A 42 6.58 0.01 -2.42
C THR A 42 5.68 1.03 -3.11
N PHE A 43 5.12 1.96 -2.35
CA PHE A 43 4.21 2.98 -2.87
C PHE A 43 4.21 4.22 -1.97
N SER A 44 3.73 5.35 -2.48
CA SER A 44 3.43 6.54 -1.67
C SER A 44 1.96 6.92 -1.77
N ILE A 45 1.48 7.68 -0.79
CA ILE A 45 0.16 8.30 -0.86
C ILE A 45 0.31 9.67 -1.51
N GLY A 46 -0.33 9.85 -2.66
CA GLY A 46 -0.35 11.12 -3.37
C GLY A 46 -1.54 11.99 -2.97
N SER A 47 -1.55 13.21 -3.49
CA SER A 47 -2.74 14.07 -3.48
C SER A 47 -3.93 13.36 -4.10
N GLU A 48 -5.11 13.57 -3.53
CA GLU A 48 -6.37 13.03 -4.01
C GLU A 48 -6.62 13.37 -5.49
N VAL A 49 -7.03 12.36 -6.27
CA VAL A 49 -7.37 12.51 -7.70
C VAL A 49 -8.86 12.30 -7.95
N GLY A 50 -9.55 11.56 -7.08
CA GLY A 50 -10.99 11.36 -7.13
C GLY A 50 -11.61 11.58 -5.76
N SER A 51 -12.76 12.26 -5.73
CA SER A 51 -13.42 12.68 -4.49
C SER A 51 -13.57 11.54 -3.48
N GLY A 52 -13.04 11.74 -2.28
CA GLY A 52 -13.08 10.81 -1.15
C GLY A 52 -12.20 9.56 -1.32
N LYS A 53 -11.32 9.51 -2.34
CA LYS A 53 -10.49 8.33 -2.64
C LYS A 53 -9.02 8.58 -2.41
N ARG A 54 -8.39 7.69 -1.63
CA ARG A 54 -6.94 7.71 -1.42
C ARG A 54 -6.22 7.41 -2.73
N HIS A 55 -5.23 8.25 -3.08
CA HIS A 55 -4.42 8.05 -4.29
C HIS A 55 -3.14 7.30 -3.95
N VAL A 56 -3.01 6.09 -4.49
CA VAL A 56 -1.79 5.27 -4.37
C VAL A 56 -0.90 5.51 -5.59
N ARG A 57 0.35 5.91 -5.36
CA ARG A 57 1.41 6.01 -6.37
C ARG A 57 2.35 4.83 -6.24
N TRP A 58 2.22 3.85 -7.12
CA TRP A 58 3.08 2.67 -7.15
C TRP A 58 4.52 3.04 -7.51
N ARG A 59 5.51 2.49 -6.79
CA ARG A 59 6.93 2.64 -7.11
C ARG A 59 7.52 1.34 -7.64
N ARG A 60 7.57 0.28 -6.83
CA ARG A 60 8.09 -1.04 -7.22
C ARG A 60 7.17 -2.17 -6.76
N CYS A 61 7.22 -3.29 -7.47
CA CYS A 61 6.60 -4.56 -7.09
C CYS A 61 7.57 -5.68 -7.46
N GLY A 62 7.77 -6.66 -6.58
CA GLY A 62 8.77 -7.70 -6.76
C GLY A 62 9.02 -8.50 -5.49
N THR A 63 10.26 -8.96 -5.31
CA THR A 63 10.67 -9.70 -4.12
C THR A 63 11.20 -8.78 -3.02
N HIS A 64 11.75 -9.33 -1.94
CA HIS A 64 12.43 -8.54 -0.91
C HIS A 64 13.55 -7.62 -1.43
N SER A 65 14.12 -7.89 -2.61
CA SER A 65 15.20 -7.09 -3.19
C SER A 65 14.82 -5.64 -3.49
N ILE A 66 13.54 -5.37 -3.78
CA ILE A 66 13.08 -4.04 -4.19
C ILE A 66 13.20 -3.01 -3.06
N ILE A 67 13.22 -3.45 -1.79
CA ILE A 67 13.30 -2.56 -0.63
C ILE A 67 14.63 -1.79 -0.62
N ARG A 68 15.68 -2.35 -1.23
CA ARG A 68 17.00 -1.71 -1.34
C ARG A 68 17.04 -0.56 -2.36
N ASN A 69 16.07 -0.52 -3.28
CA ASN A 69 15.94 0.53 -4.30
C ASN A 69 14.45 0.80 -4.55
N PRO A 70 13.76 1.40 -3.57
CA PRO A 70 12.31 1.40 -3.44
C PRO A 70 11.56 2.32 -4.41
#